data_AF-A0A0U9HKP9-F1
#
_entry.id   AF-A0A0U9HKP9-F1
#
_cell.length_a   1.000
_cell.length_b   1.000
_cell.length_c   1.000
_cell.angle_alpha   90.00
_cell.angle_beta   90.00
_cell.angle_gamma   90.00
#
_symmetry.space_group_name_H-M   'P 1'
#
loop_
_entity.id
_entity.type
_entity.pdbx_description
1 polymer ?
#
loop_
_entity_poly.entity_id
_entity_poly.type
_entity_poly.pdbx_seq_one_letter_code
_entity_poly.pdbx_strand_id
1 'polypeptide(L)'
;MVDTCALCPGLATPHGTLPGTGPATAHRALGAPTLKPLQKWPARKQAGFRAPLRCQYDPRSDPHASAAVHSLGGGCPFHSGTSGASVPGFEPTTVFKAASLGKLEGDREWSQKGLDAPAAATRDVRAMVEQDRGIPGPRPWNLFENIVDLSYIARYGIEEAVLHYSRKYGPLCRFSNGLTAWTFVNDPAIVQHICVANAKNYSRRYLPAIYEYVTHGKGILGSQGAYNLQHRKMCAPPFKTSLQLRKFTNTVANKAAAVVGALRALSEGGPVVGDMATHMQRLTLDIVGEVAFSKDFGQIARITQDVAGTASGDDMSRDRLLHAVNVSQECMGNVFITPLPVLQLLQWAREPGMARMDRAFDEMRTIMTKVVQERREAWGATGEAGDDLLGVLLQAQDETGRRLSDEELWEDVHDIMGAGHETTASTTTAALYCISQTPGVEDKVVAELRAVLGGRPPLYDDLPRLQYTGQVVKEVLRLYPSIPLFPREVERDDVLPTGHKIPAGDVVFMSTYAMGRNAAVWEDPETFNPDRFSPEAEAARHKFAWVQFGAGPRMCLGANFAMMSVTQVVATLVQAFHFRAVRPRGEQLPFSYDITMNFPGGIIMEAVPR
;
A
#
# COMPACT_ATOMS: atom_id res chain seq x y z
N MET A 1 36.01 27.72 45.98
CA MET A 1 35.26 28.25 47.14
C MET A 1 33.89 27.59 47.08
N VAL A 2 33.67 26.44 47.75
CA VAL A 2 33.32 26.31 49.19
C VAL A 2 31.89 26.87 49.36
N ASP A 3 30.82 26.12 49.70
CA ASP A 3 30.73 24.93 50.55
C ASP A 3 29.36 24.19 50.56
N THR A 4 29.41 22.85 50.69
CA THR A 4 28.60 21.90 51.54
C THR A 4 27.06 21.76 51.43
N CYS A 5 26.37 20.63 51.72
CA CYS A 5 26.63 19.27 52.25
C CYS A 5 25.35 18.40 52.02
N ALA A 6 25.44 17.12 51.58
CA ALA A 6 25.35 15.84 52.35
C ALA A 6 23.89 15.37 52.70
N LEU A 7 23.46 14.11 52.55
CA LEU A 7 23.99 12.85 53.10
C LEU A 7 23.39 11.58 52.44
N CYS A 8 24.18 10.49 52.44
CA CYS A 8 23.81 9.08 52.23
C CYS A 8 24.84 8.21 53.00
N PRO A 9 24.50 7.04 53.58
CA PRO A 9 25.49 6.01 53.96
C PRO A 9 25.07 4.58 53.51
N GLY A 10 25.90 3.56 53.22
CA GLY A 10 27.35 3.37 53.15
C GLY A 10 27.70 1.86 52.99
N LEU A 11 28.79 1.55 52.25
CA LEU A 11 29.86 0.53 52.43
C LEU A 11 29.52 -1.00 52.44
N ALA A 12 30.32 -1.97 51.96
CA ALA A 12 31.76 -2.08 51.64
C ALA A 12 32.10 -3.27 50.69
N THR A 13 33.29 -3.23 50.06
CA THR A 13 34.07 -4.37 49.49
C THR A 13 35.35 -4.58 50.32
N PRO A 14 36.17 -5.65 50.10
CA PRO A 14 37.47 -5.37 49.47
C PRO A 14 38.16 -6.49 48.62
N HIS A 15 39.13 -6.00 47.85
CA HIS A 15 40.18 -6.51 46.94
C HIS A 15 40.93 -7.85 47.16
N GLY A 16 41.54 -8.35 46.05
CA GLY A 16 42.83 -9.05 46.05
C GLY A 16 43.34 -9.65 44.70
N THR A 17 44.13 -8.88 43.95
CA THR A 17 45.38 -9.16 43.15
C THR A 17 45.64 -10.46 42.32
N LEU A 18 46.09 -10.25 41.06
CA LEU A 18 46.84 -11.12 40.08
C LEU A 18 48.29 -11.47 40.55
N PRO A 19 49.14 -12.38 39.95
CA PRO A 19 49.36 -12.64 38.49
C PRO A 19 49.87 -14.05 38.01
N GLY A 20 50.02 -14.26 36.68
CA GLY A 20 51.16 -15.03 36.11
C GLY A 20 50.92 -16.19 35.11
N THR A 21 51.48 -16.03 33.89
CA THR A 21 52.10 -17.03 32.96
C THR A 21 51.24 -18.11 32.25
N GLY A 22 51.25 -18.13 30.90
CA GLY A 22 50.76 -19.25 30.05
C GLY A 22 51.84 -20.32 29.79
N PRO A 23 51.84 -21.08 28.67
CA PRO A 23 50.76 -21.62 27.83
C PRO A 23 50.78 -23.18 27.79
N ALA A 24 49.74 -23.84 27.24
CA ALA A 24 49.79 -25.07 26.40
C ALA A 24 48.52 -25.96 26.49
N THR A 25 47.92 -26.15 25.31
CA THR A 25 47.27 -27.36 24.76
C THR A 25 46.77 -28.48 25.70
N ALA A 26 45.45 -28.76 25.65
CA ALA A 26 44.93 -30.13 25.58
C ALA A 26 43.50 -30.15 25.02
N HIS A 27 43.31 -30.92 23.95
CA HIS A 27 42.02 -31.30 23.40
C HIS A 27 41.11 -31.94 24.44
N ARG A 28 39.84 -31.52 24.50
CA ARG A 28 38.73 -32.44 24.84
C ARG A 28 37.43 -31.99 24.19
N ALA A 29 36.91 -32.87 23.35
CA ALA A 29 35.64 -32.76 22.67
C ALA A 29 34.47 -32.76 23.66
N LEU A 30 33.48 -31.89 23.41
CA LEU A 30 32.12 -32.03 23.92
C LEU A 30 31.15 -31.94 22.73
N GLY A 31 30.36 -32.99 22.61
CA GLY A 31 29.54 -33.31 21.45
C GLY A 31 28.39 -32.34 21.21
N ALA A 32 28.09 -32.15 19.92
CA ALA A 32 26.90 -31.48 19.43
C ALA A 32 25.62 -32.28 19.78
N PRO A 33 24.52 -31.61 20.17
CA PRO A 33 23.24 -32.29 20.31
C PRO A 33 22.68 -32.61 18.92
N THR A 34 22.46 -33.90 18.68
CA THR A 34 21.78 -34.46 17.51
C THR A 34 20.31 -34.04 17.50
N LEU A 35 19.92 -33.26 16.50
CA LEU A 35 18.52 -32.97 16.18
C LEU A 35 17.85 -34.27 15.69
N LYS A 36 16.79 -34.68 16.40
CA LYS A 36 15.92 -35.80 15.99
C LYS A 36 15.12 -35.43 14.73
N PRO A 37 14.85 -36.38 13.81
CA PRO A 37 14.02 -36.13 12.64
C PRO A 37 12.56 -35.91 13.04
N LEU A 38 11.97 -34.80 12.58
CA LEU A 38 10.56 -34.47 12.79
C LEU A 38 9.66 -35.50 12.08
N GLN A 39 8.66 -35.97 12.83
CA GLN A 39 7.69 -36.97 12.45
C GLN A 39 6.83 -36.55 11.25
N LYS A 40 6.46 -37.57 10.45
CA LYS A 40 5.48 -37.50 9.36
C LYS A 40 4.16 -36.87 9.83
N TRP A 41 3.62 -35.99 8.98
CA TRP A 41 2.33 -35.32 9.14
C TRP A 41 1.18 -36.34 9.13
N PRO A 42 0.22 -36.29 10.08
CA PRO A 42 -0.99 -37.11 9.98
C PRO A 42 -2.00 -36.44 9.03
N ALA A 43 -2.44 -37.19 8.02
CA ALA A 43 -3.58 -36.83 7.18
C ALA A 43 -4.86 -36.77 8.03
N ARG A 44 -5.44 -35.59 8.22
CA ARG A 44 -6.80 -35.43 8.76
C ARG A 44 -7.80 -35.21 7.63
N LYS A 45 -8.91 -35.94 7.72
CA LYS A 45 -10.02 -36.03 6.78
C LYS A 45 -10.57 -34.64 6.41
N GLN A 46 -10.74 -34.42 5.11
CA GLN A 46 -11.47 -33.29 4.53
C GLN A 46 -12.87 -33.20 5.12
N ALA A 47 -13.17 -32.09 5.80
CA ALA A 47 -14.55 -31.63 5.97
C ALA A 47 -14.88 -30.74 4.76
N GLY A 48 -15.96 -31.08 4.07
CA GLY A 48 -16.37 -30.44 2.82
C GLY A 48 -16.55 -28.93 2.95
N PHE A 49 -15.88 -28.20 2.07
CA PHE A 49 -15.99 -26.76 1.93
C PHE A 49 -17.30 -26.43 1.19
N ARG A 50 -18.21 -25.67 1.82
CA ARG A 50 -19.30 -24.97 1.11
C ARG A 50 -18.73 -23.64 0.62
N ALA A 51 -18.80 -23.41 -0.69
CA ALA A 51 -18.45 -22.16 -1.33
C ALA A 51 -19.25 -20.98 -0.72
N PRO A 52 -18.68 -19.77 -0.62
CA PRO A 52 -19.47 -18.59 -0.28
C PRO A 52 -20.44 -18.30 -1.44
N LEU A 53 -21.73 -18.49 -1.17
CA LEU A 53 -22.82 -18.08 -2.04
C LEU A 53 -22.78 -16.55 -2.18
N ARG A 54 -22.41 -16.05 -3.36
CA ARG A 54 -22.84 -14.72 -3.79
C ARG A 54 -24.34 -14.79 -4.08
N CYS A 55 -25.08 -13.90 -3.44
CA CYS A 55 -26.51 -13.71 -3.61
C CYS A 55 -26.83 -13.42 -5.09
N GLN A 56 -27.56 -14.33 -5.74
CA GLN A 56 -28.31 -14.01 -6.96
C GLN A 56 -29.64 -13.41 -6.50
N TYR A 57 -29.81 -12.10 -6.68
CA TYR A 57 -31.10 -11.46 -6.54
C TYR A 57 -31.91 -11.71 -7.82
N ASP A 58 -32.94 -12.54 -7.73
CA ASP A 58 -33.96 -12.73 -8.78
C ASP A 58 -35.19 -11.88 -8.42
N PRO A 59 -35.51 -10.81 -9.17
CA PRO A 59 -36.58 -9.88 -8.83
C PRO A 59 -38.01 -10.41 -9.10
N ARG A 60 -38.23 -11.73 -9.22
CA ARG A 60 -39.56 -12.30 -9.55
C ARG A 60 -40.09 -13.38 -8.62
N SER A 61 -39.63 -13.47 -7.37
CA SER A 61 -40.22 -14.44 -6.43
C SER A 61 -40.24 -13.99 -4.96
N ASP A 62 -41.24 -13.19 -4.57
CA ASP A 62 -42.06 -13.43 -3.36
C ASP A 62 -43.28 -12.46 -3.30
N PRO A 63 -44.52 -12.95 -3.32
CA PRO A 63 -45.74 -12.14 -3.21
C PRO A 63 -46.24 -12.00 -1.76
N HIS A 64 -45.40 -11.64 -0.77
CA HIS A 64 -45.89 -11.34 0.59
C HIS A 64 -45.02 -10.29 1.32
N ALA A 65 -45.13 -9.02 0.92
CA ALA A 65 -44.76 -7.88 1.76
C ALA A 65 -45.69 -6.70 1.47
N SER A 66 -46.97 -6.91 1.77
CA SER A 66 -48.01 -5.88 1.83
C SER A 66 -48.52 -5.81 3.28
N ALA A 67 -48.77 -4.59 3.75
CA ALA A 67 -49.37 -4.21 5.04
C ALA A 67 -48.39 -3.77 6.16
N ALA A 68 -48.02 -2.48 6.09
CA ALA A 68 -47.75 -1.53 7.17
C ALA A 68 -46.72 -0.55 6.58
N VAL A 69 -47.11 0.60 6.03
CA VAL A 69 -47.35 1.83 6.80
C VAL A 69 -48.34 2.70 6.02
N HIS A 70 -49.53 2.89 6.57
CA HIS A 70 -50.41 4.01 6.23
C HIS A 70 -50.25 5.11 7.28
N SER A 71 -50.46 6.35 6.83
CA SER A 71 -50.55 7.62 7.57
C SER A 71 -49.22 8.31 7.92
N LEU A 72 -48.79 9.25 7.09
CA LEU A 72 -48.98 10.70 7.30
C LEU A 72 -48.67 11.41 5.97
N GLY A 73 -49.62 12.21 5.51
CA GLY A 73 -49.63 12.84 4.19
C GLY A 73 -49.08 14.27 4.16
N GLY A 74 -48.88 14.75 2.93
CA GLY A 74 -48.43 16.10 2.55
C GLY A 74 -47.11 15.99 1.79
N GLY A 75 -47.03 15.95 0.46
CA GLY A 75 -47.80 16.68 -0.55
C GLY A 75 -46.81 17.53 -1.33
N CYS A 76 -46.29 17.03 -2.46
CA CYS A 76 -45.60 17.86 -3.45
C CYS A 76 -45.83 17.26 -4.86
N PRO A 77 -46.25 18.07 -5.85
CA PRO A 77 -46.74 17.61 -7.14
C PRO A 77 -45.60 17.49 -8.16
N PHE A 78 -45.64 16.47 -9.02
CA PHE A 78 -45.43 16.58 -10.47
C PHE A 78 -45.43 15.17 -11.08
N HIS A 79 -46.51 14.86 -11.80
CA HIS A 79 -46.62 13.69 -12.67
C HIS A 79 -47.20 14.13 -14.01
N SER A 80 -46.38 14.08 -15.05
CA SER A 80 -46.73 13.87 -16.47
C SER A 80 -45.42 13.92 -17.27
N GLY A 81 -45.02 12.97 -18.10
CA GLY A 81 -45.63 11.74 -18.55
C GLY A 81 -44.63 10.89 -19.36
N THR A 82 -44.93 9.59 -19.42
CA THR A 82 -44.72 8.66 -20.54
C THR A 82 -43.57 8.90 -21.53
N SER A 83 -42.61 7.97 -21.59
CA SER A 83 -42.52 6.97 -22.68
C SER A 83 -41.30 6.07 -22.47
N GLY A 84 -41.49 4.78 -22.77
CA GLY A 84 -40.51 3.75 -22.53
C GLY A 84 -39.29 3.83 -23.46
N ALA A 85 -38.13 3.53 -22.91
CA ALA A 85 -37.01 3.01 -23.65
C ALA A 85 -36.18 2.12 -22.71
N SER A 86 -36.20 0.82 -23.00
CA SER A 86 -35.30 -0.18 -22.47
C SER A 86 -33.84 0.24 -22.69
N VAL A 87 -33.05 0.27 -21.62
CA VAL A 87 -31.59 0.36 -21.69
C VAL A 87 -31.06 -0.94 -22.32
N PRO A 88 -30.33 -0.91 -23.45
CA PRO A 88 -29.77 -2.13 -24.03
C PRO A 88 -28.51 -2.55 -23.28
N GLY A 89 -28.43 -3.86 -23.01
CA GLY A 89 -27.27 -4.53 -22.46
C GLY A 89 -26.06 -4.47 -23.40
N PHE A 90 -24.89 -4.47 -22.78
CA PHE A 90 -23.58 -4.45 -23.42
C PHE A 90 -23.28 -5.86 -23.96
N GLU A 91 -23.23 -6.03 -25.29
CA GLU A 91 -22.58 -7.19 -25.93
C GLU A 91 -21.19 -6.78 -26.46
N PRO A 92 -20.14 -7.60 -26.29
CA PRO A 92 -18.82 -7.30 -26.81
C PRO A 92 -18.60 -8.03 -28.15
N THR A 93 -18.71 -7.33 -29.29
CA THR A 93 -17.93 -7.59 -30.52
C THR A 93 -18.37 -6.70 -31.67
N THR A 94 -17.50 -5.79 -32.16
CA THR A 94 -17.36 -5.41 -33.59
C THR A 94 -16.09 -4.54 -33.74
N VAL A 95 -14.97 -5.09 -34.21
CA VAL A 95 -14.45 -5.05 -35.61
C VAL A 95 -14.34 -3.65 -36.22
N PHE A 96 -13.08 -3.30 -36.50
CA PHE A 96 -12.50 -2.18 -37.24
C PHE A 96 -13.40 -1.43 -38.24
N LYS A 97 -13.39 -0.09 -38.10
CA LYS A 97 -13.44 0.84 -39.24
C LYS A 97 -12.44 1.97 -39.01
N ALA A 98 -11.42 2.01 -39.86
CA ALA A 98 -10.45 3.10 -39.91
C ALA A 98 -11.15 4.37 -40.42
N ALA A 99 -11.17 5.41 -39.59
CA ALA A 99 -11.47 6.77 -40.02
C ALA A 99 -10.21 7.61 -39.80
N SER A 100 -9.76 8.22 -40.90
CA SER A 100 -8.60 9.12 -40.98
C SER A 100 -8.72 10.27 -39.97
N LEU A 101 -7.77 10.36 -39.05
CA LEU A 101 -7.64 11.48 -38.13
C LEU A 101 -6.29 12.17 -38.34
N GLY A 102 -6.38 13.48 -38.60
CA GLY A 102 -5.25 14.37 -38.83
C GLY A 102 -4.27 14.38 -37.66
N LYS A 103 -3.01 14.62 -38.01
CA LYS A 103 -1.88 14.79 -37.08
C LYS A 103 -2.20 15.87 -36.06
N LEU A 104 -2.36 15.46 -34.81
CA LEU A 104 -2.06 16.30 -33.66
C LEU A 104 -0.69 15.82 -33.16
N GLU A 105 0.33 16.61 -33.52
CA GLU A 105 1.71 16.49 -33.07
C GLU A 105 1.76 16.79 -31.57
N GLY A 106 2.29 15.81 -30.84
CA GLY A 106 2.50 15.80 -29.40
C GLY A 106 3.51 14.69 -29.18
N ASP A 107 4.76 14.98 -29.56
CA ASP A 107 5.86 14.03 -29.61
C ASP A 107 6.21 13.55 -28.20
N ARG A 108 5.67 12.40 -27.80
CA ARG A 108 6.44 11.42 -27.02
C ARG A 108 7.26 10.60 -28.03
N GLU A 109 8.18 11.25 -28.73
CA GLU A 109 9.21 10.52 -29.47
C GLU A 109 10.08 9.79 -28.45
N TRP A 110 10.10 8.47 -28.60
CA TRP A 110 10.91 7.55 -27.84
C TRP A 110 12.35 8.05 -27.79
N SER A 111 12.88 8.34 -26.61
CA SER A 111 14.32 8.48 -26.52
C SER A 111 14.91 7.12 -26.90
N GLN A 112 15.63 7.09 -28.03
CA GLN A 112 16.35 5.92 -28.53
C GLN A 112 17.24 5.27 -27.45
N LYS A 113 17.56 6.00 -26.37
CA LYS A 113 18.39 5.55 -25.24
C LYS A 113 17.71 4.61 -24.24
N GLY A 114 16.38 4.49 -24.25
CA GLY A 114 15.69 3.42 -23.51
C GLY A 114 15.85 2.04 -24.18
N LEU A 115 16.25 2.01 -25.45
CA LEU A 115 16.38 0.80 -26.27
C LEU A 115 17.65 0.00 -25.98
N ASP A 116 18.62 0.58 -25.26
CA ASP A 116 19.88 -0.08 -24.88
C ASP A 116 19.87 -0.64 -23.45
N ALA A 117 18.76 -0.50 -22.71
CA ALA A 117 18.56 -1.32 -21.52
C ALA A 117 18.53 -2.77 -22.00
N PRO A 118 19.35 -3.69 -21.44
CA PRO A 118 19.32 -5.07 -21.87
C PRO A 118 17.88 -5.55 -21.70
N ALA A 119 17.21 -5.78 -22.84
CA ALA A 119 15.93 -6.47 -22.92
C ALA A 119 16.02 -7.59 -21.88
N ALA A 120 15.21 -7.49 -20.81
CA ALA A 120 15.32 -8.33 -19.64
C ALA A 120 15.72 -9.73 -20.08
N ALA A 121 17.01 -10.08 -19.86
CA ALA A 121 17.74 -11.12 -20.61
C ALA A 121 16.76 -12.21 -20.97
N THR A 122 16.43 -12.36 -22.28
CA THR A 122 15.32 -13.17 -22.79
C THR A 122 15.21 -14.43 -21.95
N ARG A 123 14.31 -14.37 -20.94
CA ARG A 123 14.35 -15.34 -19.85
C ARG A 123 14.03 -16.66 -20.50
N ASP A 124 14.90 -17.66 -20.34
CA ASP A 124 14.58 -19.00 -20.80
C ASP A 124 13.52 -19.58 -19.86
N VAL A 125 12.28 -19.11 -20.04
CA VAL A 125 11.11 -19.51 -19.27
C VAL A 125 10.96 -21.02 -19.31
N ARG A 126 11.30 -21.65 -20.44
CA ARG A 126 11.24 -23.10 -20.59
C ARG A 126 12.21 -23.79 -19.64
N ALA A 127 13.47 -23.35 -19.56
CA ALA A 127 14.42 -23.83 -18.55
C ALA A 127 13.94 -23.52 -17.11
N MET A 128 13.26 -22.38 -16.89
CA MET A 128 12.70 -22.04 -15.58
C MET A 128 11.53 -22.94 -15.14
N VAL A 129 10.77 -23.45 -16.11
CA VAL A 129 9.58 -24.30 -15.91
C VAL A 129 9.98 -25.78 -15.80
N GLU A 130 10.93 -26.24 -16.61
CA GLU A 130 11.31 -27.66 -16.74
C GLU A 130 12.22 -28.17 -15.61
N GLN A 131 12.88 -27.28 -14.88
CA GLN A 131 13.78 -27.67 -13.80
C GLN A 131 12.98 -28.01 -12.52
N ASP A 132 12.91 -29.30 -12.17
CA ASP A 132 12.39 -29.77 -10.88
C ASP A 132 13.30 -29.25 -9.75
N ARG A 133 12.72 -28.43 -8.88
CA ARG A 133 13.43 -27.67 -7.83
C ARG A 133 13.06 -28.14 -6.43
N GLY A 134 12.20 -29.16 -6.33
CA GLY A 134 11.65 -29.64 -5.06
C GLY A 134 10.73 -28.64 -4.34
N ILE A 135 10.53 -27.41 -4.87
CA ILE A 135 9.60 -26.44 -4.30
C ILE A 135 8.16 -26.89 -4.62
N PRO A 136 7.29 -27.07 -3.61
CA PRO A 136 5.90 -27.47 -3.82
C PRO A 136 5.12 -26.47 -4.70
N GLY A 137 4.19 -26.95 -5.52
CA GLY A 137 3.36 -26.08 -6.38
C GLY A 137 2.47 -26.85 -7.36
N PRO A 138 1.61 -26.14 -8.13
CA PRO A 138 0.90 -26.73 -9.26
C PRO A 138 1.89 -27.31 -10.28
N ARG A 139 1.48 -28.39 -10.97
CA ARG A 139 2.38 -29.05 -11.93
C ARG A 139 2.52 -28.20 -13.19
N PRO A 140 3.76 -27.91 -13.64
CA PRO A 140 3.95 -27.18 -14.88
C PRO A 140 3.38 -27.97 -16.08
N TRP A 141 2.89 -27.24 -17.09
CA TRP A 141 2.32 -27.79 -18.34
C TRP A 141 1.01 -28.59 -18.22
N ASN A 142 0.40 -28.67 -17.05
CA ASN A 142 -0.95 -29.21 -16.93
C ASN A 142 -1.98 -28.15 -17.40
N LEU A 143 -2.38 -28.23 -18.67
CA LEU A 143 -3.25 -27.22 -19.29
C LEU A 143 -4.55 -26.99 -18.51
N PHE A 144 -5.15 -28.04 -17.94
CA PHE A 144 -6.36 -27.92 -17.13
C PHE A 144 -6.11 -27.19 -15.81
N GLU A 145 -5.07 -27.57 -15.06
CA GLU A 145 -4.71 -26.88 -13.81
C GLU A 145 -4.30 -25.44 -14.07
N ASN A 146 -3.54 -25.17 -15.14
CA ASN A 146 -3.15 -23.82 -15.54
C ASN A 146 -4.37 -22.95 -15.89
N ILE A 147 -5.36 -23.49 -16.61
CA ILE A 147 -6.60 -22.75 -16.91
C ILE A 147 -7.37 -22.47 -15.62
N VAL A 148 -7.49 -23.44 -14.72
CA VAL A 148 -8.17 -23.26 -13.43
C VAL A 148 -7.45 -22.20 -12.58
N ASP A 149 -6.14 -22.29 -12.45
CA ASP A 149 -5.31 -21.36 -11.68
C ASP A 149 -5.35 -19.93 -12.26
N LEU A 150 -5.25 -19.79 -13.58
CA LEU A 150 -5.40 -18.49 -14.26
C LEU A 150 -6.82 -17.94 -14.11
N SER A 151 -7.84 -18.79 -14.20
CA SER A 151 -9.23 -18.38 -13.97
C SER A 151 -9.46 -17.93 -12.52
N TYR A 152 -8.77 -18.56 -11.56
CA TYR A 152 -8.83 -18.17 -10.15
C TYR A 152 -8.17 -16.81 -9.95
N ILE A 153 -6.96 -16.60 -10.48
CA ILE A 153 -6.27 -15.31 -10.42
C ILE A 153 -7.11 -14.21 -11.08
N ALA A 154 -7.67 -14.46 -12.26
CA ALA A 154 -8.49 -13.48 -12.97
C ALA A 154 -9.80 -13.15 -12.23
N ARG A 155 -10.36 -14.12 -11.49
CA ARG A 155 -11.62 -13.95 -10.77
C ARG A 155 -11.47 -13.36 -9.37
N TYR A 156 -10.39 -13.71 -8.66
CA TYR A 156 -10.21 -13.41 -7.24
C TYR A 156 -9.00 -12.53 -6.93
N GLY A 157 -8.13 -12.25 -7.90
CA GLY A 157 -6.89 -11.52 -7.67
C GLY A 157 -5.69 -12.44 -7.36
N ILE A 158 -4.49 -11.90 -7.54
CA ILE A 158 -3.24 -12.65 -7.34
C ILE A 158 -2.97 -12.90 -5.86
N GLU A 159 -3.33 -11.98 -4.98
CA GLU A 159 -3.19 -12.07 -3.53
C GLU A 159 -3.98 -13.23 -2.93
N GLU A 160 -5.22 -13.42 -3.37
CA GLU A 160 -6.07 -14.55 -2.96
C GLU A 160 -5.55 -15.85 -3.55
N ALA A 161 -5.05 -15.83 -4.79
CA ALA A 161 -4.42 -17.00 -5.39
C ALA A 161 -3.18 -17.43 -4.60
N VAL A 162 -2.32 -16.48 -4.20
CA VAL A 162 -1.14 -16.76 -3.37
C VAL A 162 -1.52 -17.30 -2.00
N LEU A 163 -2.56 -16.75 -1.37
CA LEU A 163 -3.11 -17.30 -0.12
C LEU A 163 -3.61 -18.73 -0.31
N HIS A 164 -4.36 -19.00 -1.38
CA HIS A 164 -4.84 -20.34 -1.73
C HIS A 164 -3.68 -21.32 -1.91
N TYR A 165 -2.66 -20.96 -2.70
CA TYR A 165 -1.48 -21.80 -2.91
C TYR A 165 -0.70 -22.02 -1.62
N SER A 166 -0.57 -20.99 -0.77
CA SER A 166 0.12 -21.10 0.51
C SER A 166 -0.56 -22.07 1.46
N ARG A 167 -1.90 -22.08 1.47
CA ARG A 167 -2.71 -23.02 2.26
C ARG A 167 -2.57 -24.46 1.74
N LYS A 168 -2.46 -24.64 0.42
CA LYS A 168 -2.40 -25.96 -0.22
C LYS A 168 -1.00 -26.58 -0.21
N TYR A 169 0.03 -25.79 -0.50
CA TYR A 169 1.39 -26.26 -0.76
C TYR A 169 2.39 -25.85 0.33
N GLY A 170 1.98 -24.98 1.27
CA GLY A 170 2.84 -24.45 2.32
C GLY A 170 3.36 -23.04 2.01
N PRO A 171 4.08 -22.41 2.96
CA PRO A 171 4.47 -21.01 2.89
C PRO A 171 5.57 -20.71 1.85
N LEU A 172 6.16 -21.74 1.23
CA LEU A 172 7.03 -21.61 0.07
C LEU A 172 6.41 -22.45 -1.05
N CYS A 173 5.93 -21.79 -2.10
CA CYS A 173 5.33 -22.49 -3.23
C CYS A 173 5.66 -21.84 -4.56
N ARG A 174 5.68 -22.62 -5.63
CA ARG A 174 5.96 -22.15 -6.99
C ARG A 174 4.69 -22.22 -7.83
N PHE A 175 4.43 -21.18 -8.60
CA PHE A 175 3.44 -21.18 -9.67
C PHE A 175 4.17 -21.17 -11.02
N SER A 176 3.76 -22.03 -11.95
CA SER A 176 4.35 -22.08 -13.28
C SER A 176 3.35 -22.57 -14.32
N ASN A 177 3.14 -21.80 -15.38
CA ASN A 177 2.16 -22.09 -16.42
C ASN A 177 2.78 -22.30 -17.82
N GLY A 178 4.11 -22.45 -17.90
CA GLY A 178 4.85 -22.61 -19.16
C GLY A 178 5.29 -21.30 -19.82
N LEU A 179 4.64 -20.17 -19.52
CA LEU A 179 4.99 -18.82 -20.02
C LEU A 179 5.58 -17.92 -18.91
N THR A 180 5.25 -18.20 -17.66
CA THR A 180 5.82 -17.54 -16.49
C THR A 180 6.08 -18.56 -15.39
N ALA A 181 7.02 -18.22 -14.50
CA ALA A 181 7.27 -18.97 -13.29
C ALA A 181 7.59 -18.01 -12.14
N TRP A 182 6.82 -18.12 -11.05
CA TRP A 182 6.91 -17.25 -9.88
C TRP A 182 7.04 -18.11 -8.62
N THR A 183 7.90 -17.68 -7.71
CA THR A 183 8.05 -18.33 -6.40
C THR A 183 7.42 -17.44 -5.34
N PHE A 184 6.38 -17.92 -4.67
CA PHE A 184 5.75 -17.23 -3.56
C PHE A 184 6.41 -17.61 -2.24
N VAL A 185 6.75 -16.59 -1.45
CA VAL A 185 7.50 -16.72 -0.19
C VAL A 185 6.74 -16.02 0.94
N ASN A 186 6.15 -16.81 1.80
CA ASN A 186 5.30 -16.37 2.93
C ASN A 186 5.79 -16.90 4.28
N ASP A 187 6.99 -17.49 4.31
CA ASP A 187 7.69 -17.93 5.52
C ASP A 187 8.58 -16.80 6.07
N PRO A 188 8.42 -16.38 7.33
CA PRO A 188 9.20 -15.27 7.90
C PRO A 188 10.73 -15.45 7.87
N ALA A 189 11.23 -16.69 8.02
CA ALA A 189 12.66 -16.95 7.99
C ALA A 189 13.23 -16.81 6.57
N ILE A 190 12.47 -17.23 5.55
CA ILE A 190 12.87 -17.04 4.15
C ILE A 190 12.79 -15.56 3.77
N VAL A 191 11.77 -14.82 4.24
CA VAL A 191 11.68 -13.37 4.02
C VAL A 191 12.87 -12.63 4.64
N GLN A 192 13.29 -13.01 5.86
CA GLN A 192 14.50 -12.47 6.49
C GLN A 192 15.75 -12.75 5.66
N HIS A 193 15.88 -13.97 5.14
CA HIS A 193 17.00 -14.35 4.27
C HIS A 193 17.07 -13.46 3.03
N ILE A 194 15.96 -13.37 2.29
CA ILE A 194 15.87 -12.59 1.04
C ILE A 194 16.08 -11.10 1.28
N CYS A 195 15.41 -10.53 2.29
CA CYS A 195 15.41 -9.08 2.48
C CYS A 195 16.62 -8.55 3.25
N VAL A 196 17.31 -9.39 4.04
CA VAL A 196 18.39 -8.93 4.93
C VAL A 196 19.64 -9.80 4.79
N ALA A 197 19.57 -11.09 5.08
CA ALA A 197 20.78 -11.93 5.18
C ALA A 197 21.52 -12.06 3.84
N ASN A 198 20.78 -12.18 2.74
CA ASN A 198 21.31 -12.26 1.38
C ASN A 198 20.78 -11.12 0.47
N ALA A 199 20.49 -9.94 1.04
CA ALA A 199 19.86 -8.83 0.32
C ALA A 199 20.61 -8.38 -0.94
N LYS A 200 21.93 -8.60 -1.02
CA LYS A 200 22.74 -8.28 -2.21
C LYS A 200 22.40 -9.16 -3.42
N ASN A 201 21.92 -10.39 -3.18
CA ASN A 201 21.49 -11.30 -4.24
C ASN A 201 20.05 -11.04 -4.71
N TYR A 202 19.32 -10.20 -3.97
CA TYR A 202 17.93 -9.84 -4.18
C TYR A 202 17.76 -8.33 -4.20
N SER A 203 18.73 -7.60 -4.76
CA SER A 203 18.75 -6.13 -4.71
C SER A 203 17.78 -5.53 -5.74
N ARG A 204 17.56 -6.25 -6.84
CA ARG A 204 16.65 -5.89 -7.92
C ARG A 204 15.19 -6.20 -7.56
N ARG A 205 14.31 -5.26 -7.89
CA ARG A 205 12.85 -5.45 -7.85
C ARG A 205 12.40 -5.97 -9.21
N TYR A 206 11.52 -6.97 -9.25
CA TYR A 206 10.81 -7.26 -10.50
C TYR A 206 9.78 -6.16 -10.74
N LEU A 207 9.91 -5.46 -11.85
CA LEU A 207 8.97 -4.44 -12.28
C LEU A 207 8.27 -4.93 -13.55
N PRO A 208 6.93 -4.96 -13.60
CA PRO A 208 6.24 -5.23 -14.85
C PRO A 208 6.55 -4.15 -15.89
N ALA A 209 6.42 -4.52 -17.16
CA ALA A 209 6.77 -3.66 -18.31
C ALA A 209 6.10 -2.28 -18.28
N ILE A 210 4.90 -2.17 -17.71
CA ILE A 210 4.19 -0.90 -17.58
C ILE A 210 4.97 0.14 -16.76
N TYR A 211 5.74 -0.28 -15.74
CA TYR A 211 6.55 0.64 -14.95
C TYR A 211 7.71 1.21 -15.75
N GLU A 212 8.37 0.37 -16.55
CA GLU A 212 9.42 0.84 -17.46
C GLU A 212 8.85 1.80 -18.52
N TYR A 213 7.62 1.53 -18.98
CA TYR A 213 6.89 2.41 -19.89
C TYR A 213 6.58 3.78 -19.28
N VAL A 214 6.11 3.85 -18.02
CA VAL A 214 5.72 5.15 -17.42
C VAL A 214 6.89 5.92 -16.80
N THR A 215 7.85 5.23 -16.17
CA THR A 215 8.95 5.92 -15.43
C THR A 215 10.26 6.01 -16.22
N HIS A 216 10.34 5.37 -17.40
CA HIS A 216 11.56 5.31 -18.21
C HIS A 216 12.78 4.78 -17.42
N GLY A 217 12.56 3.89 -16.45
CA GLY A 217 13.61 3.32 -15.59
C GLY A 217 14.19 4.30 -14.55
N LYS A 218 13.58 5.46 -14.36
CA LYS A 218 13.95 6.48 -13.36
C LYS A 218 13.03 6.40 -12.13
N GLY A 219 13.20 7.36 -11.22
CA GLY A 219 12.41 7.47 -9.98
C GLY A 219 12.84 6.48 -8.90
N ILE A 220 12.47 6.72 -7.65
CA ILE A 220 12.81 5.82 -6.52
C ILE A 220 12.08 4.47 -6.56
N LEU A 221 10.94 4.37 -7.24
CA LEU A 221 10.14 3.14 -7.39
C LEU A 221 10.59 2.35 -8.62
N GLY A 222 10.73 3.03 -9.76
CA GLY A 222 11.00 2.43 -11.07
C GLY A 222 12.47 2.09 -11.34
N SER A 223 13.41 2.74 -10.64
CA SER A 223 14.83 2.51 -10.87
C SER A 223 15.44 1.35 -10.07
N GLN A 224 16.65 0.94 -10.47
CA GLN A 224 17.42 -0.17 -9.90
C GLN A 224 18.88 0.20 -9.63
N GLY A 225 19.62 -0.69 -8.95
CA GLY A 225 21.07 -0.62 -8.82
C GLY A 225 21.60 0.66 -8.15
N ALA A 226 22.74 1.15 -8.64
CA ALA A 226 23.45 2.31 -8.09
C ALA A 226 22.62 3.60 -8.20
N TYR A 227 21.93 3.81 -9.32
CA TYR A 227 21.03 4.95 -9.53
C TYR A 227 19.96 4.99 -8.43
N ASN A 228 19.27 3.87 -8.19
CA ASN A 228 18.24 3.82 -7.15
C ASN A 228 18.81 4.10 -5.76
N LEU A 229 19.98 3.53 -5.43
CA LEU A 229 20.62 3.75 -4.14
C LEU A 229 20.92 5.23 -3.92
N GLN A 230 21.43 5.91 -4.94
CA GLN A 230 21.73 7.34 -4.93
C GLN A 230 20.47 8.19 -4.74
N HIS A 231 19.43 7.96 -5.55
CA HIS A 231 18.15 8.68 -5.45
C HIS A 231 17.47 8.48 -4.09
N ARG A 232 17.50 7.25 -3.55
CA ARG A 232 17.01 6.98 -2.20
C ARG A 232 17.80 7.70 -1.13
N LYS A 233 19.13 7.85 -1.29
CA LYS A 233 19.96 8.62 -0.36
C LYS A 233 19.58 10.11 -0.39
N MET A 234 19.26 10.65 -1.56
CA MET A 234 18.83 12.05 -1.73
C MET A 234 17.40 12.29 -1.19
N CYS A 235 16.46 11.38 -1.44
CA CYS A 235 15.07 11.51 -1.01
C CYS A 235 14.83 11.21 0.47
N ALA A 236 15.73 10.47 1.13
CA ALA A 236 15.52 9.98 2.49
C ALA A 236 15.51 11.00 3.64
N PRO A 237 16.32 12.08 3.65
CA PRO A 237 16.49 12.93 4.82
C PRO A 237 15.19 13.47 5.44
N PRO A 238 14.18 13.94 4.67
CA PRO A 238 12.92 14.44 5.23
C PRO A 238 12.17 13.40 6.07
N PHE A 239 12.33 12.10 5.79
CA PHE A 239 11.61 11.03 6.46
C PHE A 239 12.36 10.38 7.63
N LYS A 240 13.60 10.83 7.92
CA LYS A 240 14.47 10.21 8.93
C LYS A 240 14.58 10.98 10.24
N THR A 241 14.42 12.31 10.20
CA THR A 241 14.69 13.14 11.39
C THR A 241 13.43 13.35 12.20
N SER A 242 13.54 13.28 13.53
CA SER A 242 12.42 13.58 14.44
C SER A 242 11.91 15.01 14.28
N LEU A 243 12.79 15.95 13.93
CA LEU A 243 12.42 17.34 13.66
C LEU A 243 11.45 17.46 12.47
N GLN A 244 11.76 16.81 11.34
CA GLN A 244 10.87 16.83 10.18
C GLN A 244 9.57 16.08 10.44
N LEU A 245 9.62 14.91 11.09
CA LEU A 245 8.41 14.18 11.46
C LEU A 245 7.50 15.01 12.40
N ARG A 246 8.07 15.80 13.33
CA ARG A 246 7.31 16.75 14.15
C ARG A 246 6.59 17.81 13.31
N LYS A 247 7.28 18.39 12.32
CA LYS A 247 6.66 19.36 11.39
C LYS A 247 5.51 18.72 10.62
N PHE A 248 5.73 17.53 10.07
CA PHE A 248 4.71 16.79 9.34
C PHE A 248 3.50 16.47 10.19
N THR A 249 3.70 16.17 11.48
CA THR A 249 2.61 15.93 12.43
C THR A 249 1.71 17.15 12.58
N ASN A 250 2.26 18.38 12.60
CA ASN A 250 1.45 19.60 12.65
C ASN A 250 0.59 19.75 11.38
N THR A 251 1.18 19.49 10.21
CA THR A 251 0.45 19.50 8.94
C THR A 251 -0.69 18.49 8.94
N VAL A 252 -0.41 17.25 9.34
CA VAL A 252 -1.43 16.19 9.41
C VAL A 252 -2.54 16.57 10.41
N ALA A 253 -2.19 17.11 11.59
CA ALA A 253 -3.18 17.58 12.58
C ALA A 253 -4.10 18.63 11.98
N ASN A 254 -3.53 19.65 11.31
CA ASN A 254 -4.29 20.76 10.74
C ASN A 254 -5.22 20.27 9.62
N LYS A 255 -4.71 19.43 8.71
CA LYS A 255 -5.50 18.89 7.60
C LYS A 255 -6.59 17.93 8.08
N ALA A 256 -6.30 17.07 9.05
CA ALA A 256 -7.31 16.20 9.66
C ALA A 256 -8.39 17.01 10.41
N ALA A 257 -8.00 18.07 11.12
CA ALA A 257 -8.95 18.99 11.76
C ALA A 257 -9.82 19.73 10.74
N ALA A 258 -9.28 20.08 9.56
CA ALA A 258 -10.06 20.67 8.48
C ALA A 258 -11.15 19.71 7.96
N VAL A 259 -10.85 18.42 7.84
CA VAL A 259 -11.87 17.39 7.52
C VAL A 259 -12.92 17.30 8.62
N VAL A 260 -12.52 17.33 9.89
CA VAL A 260 -13.46 17.38 11.02
C VAL A 260 -14.37 18.61 10.92
N GLY A 261 -13.81 19.78 10.60
CA GLY A 261 -14.57 21.01 10.41
C GLY A 261 -15.57 20.90 9.26
N ALA A 262 -15.15 20.36 8.11
CA ALA A 262 -16.01 20.15 6.95
C ALA A 262 -17.19 19.22 7.26
N LEU A 263 -16.93 18.08 7.91
CA LEU A 263 -17.97 17.15 8.33
C LEU A 263 -18.88 17.75 9.42
N ARG A 264 -18.33 18.53 10.37
CA ARG A 264 -19.16 19.16 11.41
C ARG A 264 -20.13 20.18 10.84
N ALA A 265 -19.69 21.00 9.88
CA ALA A 265 -20.54 21.97 9.21
C ALA A 265 -21.73 21.31 8.50
N LEU A 266 -21.55 20.09 8.01
CA LEU A 266 -22.62 19.29 7.39
C LEU A 266 -23.52 18.59 8.42
N SER A 267 -22.99 18.36 9.63
CA SER A 267 -23.68 17.61 10.69
C SER A 267 -24.67 18.43 11.51
N GLU A 268 -24.82 19.74 11.24
CA GLU A 268 -25.81 20.60 11.92
C GLU A 268 -27.25 20.10 11.74
N GLY A 269 -27.51 19.22 10.76
CA GLY A 269 -28.79 18.54 10.52
C GLY A 269 -28.85 17.06 10.95
N GLY A 270 -27.81 16.50 11.59
CA GLY A 270 -27.74 15.10 11.98
C GLY A 270 -26.51 14.36 11.44
N PRO A 271 -26.54 13.02 11.38
CA PRO A 271 -25.41 12.23 10.89
C PRO A 271 -25.05 12.56 9.43
N VAL A 272 -23.76 12.55 9.12
CA VAL A 272 -23.24 12.85 7.78
C VAL A 272 -22.91 11.55 7.06
N VAL A 273 -23.57 11.29 5.93
CA VAL A 273 -23.28 10.12 5.09
C VAL A 273 -22.35 10.55 3.95
N GLY A 274 -21.24 9.85 3.77
CA GLY A 274 -20.27 10.16 2.71
C GLY A 274 -19.37 8.98 2.36
N ASP A 275 -18.68 9.10 1.22
CA ASP A 275 -17.67 8.12 0.80
C ASP A 275 -16.32 8.41 1.49
N MET A 276 -16.03 7.62 2.52
CA MET A 276 -14.78 7.75 3.27
C MET A 276 -13.56 7.31 2.45
N ALA A 277 -13.70 6.56 1.36
CA ALA A 277 -12.58 6.28 0.47
C ALA A 277 -12.12 7.56 -0.23
N THR A 278 -13.04 8.28 -0.88
CA THR A 278 -12.76 9.53 -1.58
C THR A 278 -12.31 10.63 -0.61
N HIS A 279 -12.96 10.79 0.54
CA HIS A 279 -12.56 11.83 1.50
C HIS A 279 -11.15 11.58 2.06
N MET A 280 -10.76 10.32 2.28
CA MET A 280 -9.39 10.03 2.73
C MET A 280 -8.37 10.24 1.62
N GLN A 281 -8.69 9.96 0.35
CA GLN A 281 -7.83 10.35 -0.79
C GLN A 281 -7.62 11.87 -0.84
N ARG A 282 -8.70 12.65 -0.75
CA ARG A 282 -8.63 14.12 -0.73
C ARG A 282 -7.75 14.63 0.42
N LEU A 283 -7.95 14.10 1.63
CA LEU A 283 -7.14 14.45 2.79
C LEU A 283 -5.66 14.12 2.58
N THR A 284 -5.34 12.91 2.13
CA THR A 284 -3.94 12.49 2.02
C THR A 284 -3.24 13.17 0.86
N LEU A 285 -3.96 13.57 -0.20
CA LEU A 285 -3.39 14.34 -1.30
C LEU A 285 -2.99 15.74 -0.84
N ASP A 286 -3.82 16.41 -0.05
CA ASP A 286 -3.47 17.71 0.56
C ASP A 286 -2.37 17.58 1.62
N ILE A 287 -2.34 16.49 2.40
CA ILE A 287 -1.25 16.23 3.35
C ILE A 287 0.08 16.06 2.62
N VAL A 288 0.14 15.20 1.60
CA VAL A 288 1.37 14.95 0.83
C VAL A 288 1.76 16.19 0.05
N GLY A 289 0.78 16.91 -0.51
CA GLY A 289 0.95 18.24 -1.10
C GLY A 289 1.73 19.19 -0.20
N GLU A 290 1.25 19.36 1.02
CA GLU A 290 1.82 20.28 2.00
C GLU A 290 3.17 19.78 2.55
N VAL A 291 3.27 18.50 2.91
CA VAL A 291 4.47 17.89 3.51
C VAL A 291 5.63 17.81 2.53
N ALA A 292 5.37 17.42 1.29
CA ALA A 292 6.42 17.20 0.30
C ALA A 292 6.71 18.46 -0.54
N PHE A 293 5.70 19.31 -0.79
CA PHE A 293 5.81 20.39 -1.77
C PHE A 293 5.43 21.78 -1.21
N SER A 294 5.08 21.88 0.08
CA SER A 294 4.42 23.06 0.67
C SER A 294 3.31 23.62 -0.21
N LYS A 295 2.52 22.71 -0.79
CA LYS A 295 1.43 23.04 -1.71
C LYS A 295 0.12 22.47 -1.21
N ASP A 296 -0.82 23.35 -0.92
CA ASP A 296 -2.21 22.96 -0.70
C ASP A 296 -2.91 22.78 -2.06
N PHE A 297 -3.38 21.56 -2.36
CA PHE A 297 -4.18 21.29 -3.56
C PHE A 297 -5.67 21.61 -3.35
N GLY A 298 -6.08 21.95 -2.13
CA GLY A 298 -7.43 22.36 -1.78
C GLY A 298 -8.47 21.26 -2.00
N GLN A 299 -8.08 19.99 -1.88
CA GLN A 299 -8.96 18.84 -2.05
C GLN A 299 -9.96 18.70 -0.89
N ILE A 300 -9.55 19.01 0.35
CA ILE A 300 -10.43 18.91 1.53
C ILE A 300 -11.66 19.82 1.39
N ALA A 301 -11.52 20.97 0.73
CA ALA A 301 -12.63 21.89 0.50
C ALA A 301 -13.77 21.27 -0.33
N ARG A 302 -13.48 20.21 -1.10
CA ARG A 302 -14.46 19.49 -1.93
C ARG A 302 -15.32 18.53 -1.12
N ILE A 303 -14.89 18.11 0.08
CA ILE A 303 -15.63 17.15 0.92
C ILE A 303 -17.04 17.65 1.21
N THR A 304 -17.20 18.94 1.51
CA THR A 304 -18.52 19.53 1.75
C THR A 304 -19.44 19.42 0.53
N GLN A 305 -18.90 19.60 -0.67
CA GLN A 305 -19.66 19.53 -1.92
C GLN A 305 -19.98 18.09 -2.33
N ASP A 306 -19.04 17.16 -2.09
CA ASP A 306 -19.24 15.72 -2.33
C ASP A 306 -20.43 15.20 -1.50
N VAL A 307 -20.44 15.51 -0.20
CA VAL A 307 -21.51 15.11 0.72
C VAL A 307 -22.84 15.79 0.38
N ALA A 308 -22.81 17.08 0.03
CA ALA A 308 -24.02 17.83 -0.32
C ALA A 308 -24.59 17.44 -1.70
N GLY A 309 -23.87 16.63 -2.50
CA GLY A 309 -24.27 16.27 -3.86
C GLY A 309 -24.24 17.46 -4.84
N THR A 310 -23.51 18.53 -4.51
CA THR A 310 -23.45 19.77 -5.30
C THR A 310 -22.19 19.87 -6.16
N ALA A 311 -21.40 18.79 -6.27
CA ALA A 311 -20.24 18.74 -7.14
C ALA A 311 -20.68 18.86 -8.61
N SER A 312 -20.63 20.06 -9.18
CA SER A 312 -20.93 20.35 -10.59
C SER A 312 -19.66 20.57 -11.41
N GLY A 313 -19.75 20.32 -12.73
CA GLY A 313 -18.61 20.16 -13.64
C GLY A 313 -17.71 21.38 -13.88
N ASP A 314 -18.08 22.58 -13.43
CA ASP A 314 -17.27 23.79 -13.64
C ASP A 314 -16.05 23.89 -12.69
N ASP A 315 -16.05 23.17 -11.56
CA ASP A 315 -14.95 23.17 -10.58
C ASP A 315 -14.01 21.94 -10.73
N MET A 316 -14.06 21.27 -11.89
CA MET A 316 -13.18 20.13 -12.19
C MET A 316 -11.69 20.48 -12.08
N SER A 317 -11.30 21.76 -12.15
CA SER A 317 -9.91 22.20 -12.05
C SER A 317 -9.17 21.69 -10.80
N ARG A 318 -9.87 21.61 -9.66
CA ARG A 318 -9.30 21.08 -8.42
C ARG A 318 -9.23 19.56 -8.45
N ASP A 319 -10.24 18.90 -8.99
CA ASP A 319 -10.27 17.43 -9.06
C ASP A 319 -9.32 16.88 -10.12
N ARG A 320 -8.79 17.70 -11.04
CA ARG A 320 -7.85 17.28 -12.09
C ARG A 320 -6.71 16.41 -11.58
N LEU A 321 -6.04 16.84 -10.50
CA LEU A 321 -4.91 16.08 -9.97
C LEU A 321 -5.37 14.72 -9.40
N LEU A 322 -6.41 14.73 -8.56
CA LEU A 322 -6.92 13.50 -7.94
C LEU A 322 -7.47 12.53 -9.00
N HIS A 323 -8.22 13.05 -9.98
CA HIS A 323 -8.72 12.29 -11.12
C HIS A 323 -7.57 11.72 -11.96
N ALA A 324 -6.56 12.51 -12.28
CA ALA A 324 -5.40 12.04 -13.05
C ALA A 324 -4.63 10.94 -12.30
N VAL A 325 -4.41 11.11 -11.00
CA VAL A 325 -3.79 10.08 -10.15
C VAL A 325 -4.63 8.79 -10.21
N ASN A 326 -5.92 8.86 -9.91
CA ASN A 326 -6.79 7.68 -9.90
C ASN A 326 -6.87 6.98 -11.27
N VAL A 327 -7.01 7.74 -12.37
CA VAL A 327 -7.04 7.20 -13.73
C VAL A 327 -5.72 6.54 -14.11
N SER A 328 -4.58 7.16 -13.78
CA SER A 328 -3.27 6.58 -14.06
C SER A 328 -3.09 5.22 -13.38
N GLN A 329 -3.55 5.10 -12.13
CA GLN A 329 -3.45 3.88 -11.33
C GLN A 329 -4.38 2.78 -11.83
N GLU A 330 -5.65 3.12 -12.12
CA GLU A 330 -6.64 2.21 -12.71
C GLU A 330 -6.11 1.63 -14.04
N CYS A 331 -5.62 2.49 -14.94
CA CYS A 331 -5.09 2.06 -16.22
C CYS A 331 -3.84 1.19 -16.06
N MET A 332 -2.89 1.57 -15.20
CA MET A 332 -1.69 0.78 -14.94
C MET A 332 -2.02 -0.60 -14.34
N GLY A 333 -3.02 -0.69 -13.45
CA GLY A 333 -3.51 -1.94 -12.90
C GLY A 333 -4.06 -2.89 -13.96
N ASN A 334 -4.89 -2.36 -14.87
CA ASN A 334 -5.51 -3.14 -15.94
C ASN A 334 -4.50 -3.74 -16.93
N VAL A 335 -3.35 -3.10 -17.11
CA VAL A 335 -2.28 -3.57 -18.02
C VAL A 335 -1.04 -4.09 -17.29
N PHE A 336 -1.15 -4.34 -15.98
CA PHE A 336 -0.02 -4.64 -15.10
C PHE A 336 0.81 -5.84 -15.58
N ILE A 337 0.16 -6.91 -16.06
CA ILE A 337 0.84 -8.13 -16.54
C ILE A 337 1.10 -8.15 -18.05
N THR A 338 0.76 -7.07 -18.77
CA THR A 338 0.86 -7.02 -20.23
C THR A 338 2.32 -6.87 -20.67
N PRO A 339 2.84 -7.72 -21.58
CA PRO A 339 4.21 -7.61 -22.08
C PRO A 339 4.48 -6.30 -22.84
N LEU A 340 5.72 -5.79 -22.78
CA LEU A 340 6.11 -4.51 -23.38
C LEU A 340 5.77 -4.39 -24.88
N PRO A 341 5.99 -5.40 -25.75
CA PRO A 341 5.63 -5.28 -27.17
C PRO A 341 4.13 -5.09 -27.41
N VAL A 342 3.30 -5.67 -26.53
CA VAL A 342 1.84 -5.51 -26.59
C VAL A 342 1.46 -4.12 -26.10
N LEU A 343 2.06 -3.63 -25.02
CA LEU A 343 1.86 -2.25 -24.54
C LEU A 343 2.21 -1.22 -25.63
N GLN A 344 3.33 -1.41 -26.32
CA GLN A 344 3.75 -0.56 -27.45
C GLN A 344 2.72 -0.60 -28.59
N LEU A 345 2.19 -1.79 -28.93
CA LEU A 345 1.16 -1.93 -29.94
C LEU A 345 -0.14 -1.22 -29.53
N LEU A 346 -0.57 -1.37 -28.28
CA LEU A 346 -1.76 -0.69 -27.75
C LEU A 346 -1.61 0.83 -27.78
N GLN A 347 -0.43 1.34 -27.44
CA GLN A 347 -0.11 2.76 -27.53
C GLN A 347 -0.12 3.25 -29.00
N TRP A 348 0.56 2.52 -29.90
CA TRP A 348 0.60 2.85 -31.34
C TRP A 348 -0.81 2.85 -31.95
N ALA A 349 -1.64 1.86 -31.57
CA ALA A 349 -3.02 1.77 -31.98
C ALA A 349 -3.93 2.83 -31.32
N ARG A 350 -3.38 3.67 -30.44
CA ARG A 350 -4.11 4.68 -29.65
C ARG A 350 -5.31 4.07 -28.93
N GLU A 351 -5.10 2.90 -28.33
CA GLU A 351 -6.13 2.24 -27.53
C GLU A 351 -6.65 3.20 -26.44
N PRO A 352 -7.98 3.32 -26.24
CA PRO A 352 -8.57 4.31 -25.34
C PRO A 352 -8.01 4.32 -23.92
N GLY A 353 -7.72 3.16 -23.32
CA GLY A 353 -7.12 3.04 -21.99
C GLY A 353 -5.70 3.62 -21.94
N MET A 354 -4.83 3.26 -22.89
CA MET A 354 -3.48 3.83 -22.98
C MET A 354 -3.51 5.35 -23.22
N ALA A 355 -4.38 5.82 -24.10
CA ALA A 355 -4.53 7.25 -24.36
C ALA A 355 -5.08 8.03 -23.14
N ARG A 356 -5.96 7.41 -22.34
CA ARG A 356 -6.44 7.97 -21.06
C ARG A 356 -5.30 8.08 -20.05
N MET A 357 -4.49 7.04 -19.93
CA MET A 357 -3.33 7.01 -19.02
C MET A 357 -2.30 8.08 -19.40
N ASP A 358 -1.95 8.19 -20.69
CA ASP A 358 -0.99 9.19 -21.16
C ASP A 358 -1.47 10.62 -20.84
N ARG A 359 -2.75 10.93 -21.08
CA ARG A 359 -3.35 12.22 -20.71
C ARG A 359 -3.30 12.48 -19.20
N ALA A 360 -3.56 11.47 -18.38
CA ALA A 360 -3.47 11.60 -16.94
C ALA A 360 -2.03 11.92 -16.47
N PHE A 361 -1.03 11.23 -17.03
CA PHE A 361 0.37 11.55 -16.75
C PHE A 361 0.77 12.96 -17.21
N ASP A 362 0.32 13.40 -18.39
CA ASP A 362 0.60 14.76 -18.89
C ASP A 362 -0.03 15.83 -17.99
N GLU A 363 -1.23 15.57 -17.47
CA GLU A 363 -1.92 16.45 -16.52
C GLU A 363 -1.19 16.52 -15.18
N MET A 364 -0.81 15.39 -14.59
CA MET A 364 -0.01 15.36 -13.36
C MET A 364 1.33 16.09 -13.55
N ARG A 365 2.02 15.83 -14.67
CA ARG A 365 3.29 16.48 -15.01
C ARG A 365 3.12 17.99 -15.14
N THR A 366 2.08 18.45 -15.84
CA THR A 366 1.81 19.89 -16.00
C THR A 366 1.61 20.58 -14.65
N ILE A 367 0.83 19.97 -13.76
CA ILE A 367 0.56 20.52 -12.43
C ILE A 367 1.84 20.57 -11.59
N MET A 368 2.61 19.48 -11.56
CA MET A 368 3.80 19.40 -10.72
C MET A 368 4.97 20.21 -11.25
N THR A 369 5.18 20.29 -12.56
CA THR A 369 6.19 21.19 -13.15
C THR A 369 5.90 22.65 -12.80
N LYS A 370 4.63 23.05 -12.74
CA LYS A 370 4.25 24.38 -12.25
C LYS A 370 4.65 24.58 -10.77
N VAL A 371 4.39 23.59 -9.91
CA VAL A 371 4.80 23.64 -8.49
C VAL A 371 6.33 23.75 -8.35
N VAL A 372 7.09 22.99 -9.14
CA VAL A 372 8.56 23.05 -9.19
C VAL A 372 9.04 24.43 -9.62
N GLN A 373 8.44 25.00 -10.67
CA GLN A 373 8.83 26.29 -11.22
C GLN A 373 8.51 27.44 -10.24
N GLU A 374 7.31 27.45 -9.65
CA GLU A 374 6.94 28.39 -8.59
C GLU A 374 7.95 28.35 -7.43
N ARG A 375 8.40 27.14 -7.05
CA ARG A 375 9.41 26.98 -6.00
C ARG A 375 10.79 27.51 -6.41
N ARG A 376 11.23 27.29 -7.65
CA ARG A 376 12.52 27.79 -8.14
C ARG A 376 12.55 29.32 -8.16
N GLU A 377 11.45 29.94 -8.58
CA GLU A 377 11.30 31.40 -8.58
C GLU A 377 11.34 31.97 -7.15
N ALA A 378 10.58 31.36 -6.22
CA ALA A 378 10.61 31.74 -4.81
C ALA A 378 12.01 31.58 -4.20
N TRP A 379 12.72 30.49 -4.53
CA TRP A 379 14.09 30.27 -4.09
C TRP A 379 15.05 31.33 -4.65
N GLY A 380 14.95 31.65 -5.94
CA GLY A 380 15.76 32.70 -6.56
C GLY A 380 15.54 34.08 -5.94
N ALA A 381 14.32 34.37 -5.48
CA ALA A 381 13.97 35.64 -4.85
C ALA A 381 14.39 35.74 -3.38
N THR A 382 14.30 34.65 -2.62
CA THR A 382 14.50 34.64 -1.16
C THR A 382 15.85 34.08 -0.72
N GLY A 383 16.51 33.30 -1.57
CA GLY A 383 17.67 32.49 -1.21
C GLY A 383 17.34 31.20 -0.44
N GLU A 384 16.07 30.99 -0.07
CA GLU A 384 15.62 29.83 0.70
C GLU A 384 14.82 28.85 -0.19
N ALA A 385 15.32 27.63 -0.35
CA ALA A 385 14.65 26.61 -1.17
C ALA A 385 13.47 25.92 -0.44
N GLY A 386 13.32 26.18 0.86
CA GLY A 386 12.48 25.41 1.77
C GLY A 386 13.18 24.16 2.30
N ASP A 387 12.67 23.64 3.41
CA ASP A 387 13.18 22.44 4.08
C ASP A 387 12.25 21.23 3.94
N ASP A 388 11.21 21.35 3.11
CA ASP A 388 10.38 20.24 2.64
C ASP A 388 11.11 19.37 1.62
N LEU A 389 10.47 18.27 1.21
CA LEU A 389 11.07 17.32 0.28
C LEU A 389 11.49 17.97 -1.04
N LEU A 390 10.64 18.81 -1.63
CA LEU A 390 10.96 19.50 -2.87
C LEU A 390 12.16 20.43 -2.72
N GLY A 391 12.21 21.21 -1.64
CA GLY A 391 13.35 22.07 -1.32
C GLY A 391 14.64 21.27 -1.14
N VAL A 392 14.57 20.11 -0.49
CA VAL A 392 15.70 19.19 -0.35
C VAL A 392 16.13 18.63 -1.71
N LEU A 393 15.20 18.19 -2.56
CA LEU A 393 15.52 17.64 -3.89
C LEU A 393 16.06 18.70 -4.86
N LEU A 394 15.58 19.94 -4.79
CA LEU A 394 16.11 21.07 -5.58
C LEU A 394 17.55 21.42 -5.21
N GLN A 395 17.94 21.19 -3.97
CA GLN A 395 19.30 21.39 -3.47
C GLN A 395 20.17 20.13 -3.57
N ALA A 396 19.56 18.96 -3.79
CA ALA A 396 20.25 17.69 -3.81
C ALA A 396 21.29 17.66 -4.94
N GLN A 397 22.48 17.19 -4.59
CA GLN A 397 23.59 16.98 -5.50
C GLN A 397 24.04 15.54 -5.41
N ASP A 398 24.42 14.98 -6.54
CA ASP A 398 25.10 13.70 -6.58
C ASP A 398 26.56 13.80 -6.10
N GLU A 399 27.28 12.68 -6.11
CA GLU A 399 28.67 12.60 -5.65
C GLU A 399 29.64 13.44 -6.49
N THR A 400 29.21 13.87 -7.69
CA THR A 400 29.98 14.75 -8.59
C THR A 400 29.64 16.23 -8.43
N GLY A 401 28.68 16.56 -7.55
CA GLY A 401 28.16 17.91 -7.36
C GLY A 401 27.07 18.31 -8.38
N ARG A 402 26.63 17.38 -9.24
CA ARG A 402 25.58 17.64 -10.23
C ARG A 402 24.20 17.59 -9.55
N ARG A 403 23.35 18.57 -9.87
CA ARG A 403 21.96 18.61 -9.41
C ARG A 403 21.07 17.68 -10.24
N LEU A 404 19.93 17.31 -9.67
CA LEU A 404 18.88 16.59 -10.40
C LEU A 404 18.40 17.42 -11.61
N SER A 405 18.28 16.76 -12.76
CA SER A 405 17.58 17.32 -13.91
C SER A 405 16.08 17.41 -13.65
N ASP A 406 15.36 18.22 -14.43
CA ASP A 406 13.91 18.39 -14.30
C ASP A 406 13.17 17.06 -14.45
N GLU A 407 13.65 16.20 -15.35
CA GLU A 407 13.10 14.86 -15.56
C GLU A 407 13.36 13.95 -14.34
N GLU A 408 14.58 13.94 -13.80
CA GLU A 408 14.88 13.15 -12.60
C GLU A 408 14.07 13.63 -11.37
N LEU A 409 13.91 14.95 -11.23
CA LEU A 409 13.12 15.56 -10.17
C LEU A 409 11.65 15.18 -10.31
N TRP A 410 11.08 15.28 -11.51
CA TRP A 410 9.71 14.86 -11.80
C TRP A 410 9.46 13.41 -11.41
N GLU A 411 10.31 12.49 -11.82
CA GLU A 411 10.15 11.05 -11.56
C GLU A 411 10.19 10.72 -10.07
N ASP A 412 11.12 11.33 -9.30
CA ASP A 412 11.17 11.15 -7.84
C ASP A 412 9.96 11.77 -7.13
N VAL A 413 9.53 12.96 -7.56
CA VAL A 413 8.40 13.69 -6.99
C VAL A 413 7.07 12.96 -7.24
N HIS A 414 6.84 12.51 -8.47
CA HIS A 414 5.67 11.73 -8.84
C HIS A 414 5.59 10.43 -8.05
N ASP A 415 6.71 9.69 -7.94
CA ASP A 415 6.78 8.44 -7.18
C ASP A 415 6.40 8.63 -5.71
N ILE A 416 6.88 9.71 -5.08
CA ILE A 416 6.60 9.99 -3.67
C ILE A 416 5.15 10.45 -3.48
N MET A 417 4.64 11.27 -4.40
CA MET A 417 3.25 11.74 -4.36
C MET A 417 2.28 10.56 -4.47
N GLY A 418 2.43 9.71 -5.48
CA GLY A 418 1.57 8.54 -5.69
C GLY A 418 1.66 7.55 -4.54
N ALA A 419 2.88 7.19 -4.10
CA ALA A 419 3.07 6.22 -3.02
C ALA A 419 2.55 6.72 -1.67
N GLY A 420 2.72 8.01 -1.35
CA GLY A 420 2.32 8.60 -0.07
C GLY A 420 0.81 8.85 0.05
N HIS A 421 0.13 9.11 -1.06
CA HIS A 421 -1.28 9.48 -1.12
C HIS A 421 -2.21 8.26 -0.92
N GLU A 422 -2.16 7.30 -1.83
CA GLU A 422 -3.22 6.28 -1.92
C GLU A 422 -3.07 5.20 -0.84
N THR A 423 -1.83 4.83 -0.49
CA THR A 423 -1.58 3.82 0.54
C THR A 423 -2.04 4.27 1.92
N THR A 424 -1.85 5.56 2.25
CA THR A 424 -2.32 6.13 3.51
C THR A 424 -3.83 6.33 3.51
N ALA A 425 -4.42 6.72 2.37
CA ALA A 425 -5.87 6.85 2.23
C ALA A 425 -6.56 5.50 2.45
N SER A 426 -6.14 4.47 1.71
CA SER A 426 -6.70 3.13 1.79
C SER A 426 -6.58 2.51 3.19
N THR A 427 -5.43 2.68 3.85
CA THR A 427 -5.24 2.22 5.23
C THR A 427 -6.17 2.96 6.20
N THR A 428 -6.32 4.27 6.05
CA THR A 428 -7.18 5.08 6.94
C THR A 428 -8.65 4.70 6.77
N THR A 429 -9.13 4.57 5.53
CA THR A 429 -10.49 4.12 5.24
C THR A 429 -10.75 2.72 5.81
N ALA A 430 -9.82 1.79 5.61
CA ALA A 430 -9.92 0.44 6.18
C ALA A 430 -9.92 0.46 7.71
N ALA A 431 -9.16 1.35 8.35
CA ALA A 431 -9.15 1.52 9.80
C ALA A 431 -10.50 2.00 10.34
N LEU A 432 -11.07 3.06 9.74
CA LEU A 432 -12.40 3.55 10.12
C LEU A 432 -13.45 2.46 9.98
N TYR A 433 -13.41 1.71 8.87
CA TYR A 433 -14.30 0.57 8.65
C TYR A 433 -14.14 -0.51 9.73
N CYS A 434 -12.91 -0.98 9.99
CA CYS A 434 -12.65 -2.03 10.98
C CYS A 434 -13.07 -1.62 12.39
N ILE A 435 -12.82 -0.36 12.78
CA ILE A 435 -13.27 0.20 14.06
C ILE A 435 -14.81 0.17 14.14
N SER A 436 -15.50 0.59 13.09
CA SER A 436 -16.98 0.61 13.06
C SER A 436 -17.62 -0.78 13.13
N GLN A 437 -16.93 -1.80 12.59
CA GLN A 437 -17.46 -3.15 12.48
C GLN A 437 -17.16 -4.02 13.71
N THR A 438 -16.05 -3.76 14.40
CA THR A 438 -15.54 -4.64 15.45
C THR A 438 -16.03 -4.23 16.85
N PRO A 439 -16.79 -5.08 17.57
CA PRO A 439 -17.24 -4.77 18.93
C PRO A 439 -16.08 -4.42 19.90
N GLY A 440 -16.26 -3.37 20.69
CA GLY A 440 -15.33 -2.95 21.75
C GLY A 440 -14.03 -2.28 21.30
N VAL A 441 -13.67 -2.35 20.01
CA VAL A 441 -12.46 -1.68 19.49
C VAL A 441 -12.61 -0.16 19.57
N GLU A 442 -13.75 0.38 19.14
CA GLU A 442 -14.00 1.82 19.22
C GLU A 442 -13.95 2.33 20.65
N ASP A 443 -14.54 1.61 21.61
CA ASP A 443 -14.55 2.00 23.03
C ASP A 443 -13.13 2.09 23.59
N LYS A 444 -12.27 1.11 23.28
CA LYS A 444 -10.86 1.11 23.68
C LYS A 444 -10.08 2.27 23.05
N VAL A 445 -10.29 2.55 21.76
CA VAL A 445 -9.68 3.70 21.08
C VAL A 445 -10.13 5.01 21.73
N VAL A 446 -11.44 5.23 21.90
CA VAL A 446 -11.98 6.46 22.51
C VAL A 446 -11.49 6.65 23.95
N ALA A 447 -11.40 5.57 24.74
CA ALA A 447 -10.86 5.63 26.09
C ALA A 447 -9.39 6.07 26.11
N GLU A 448 -8.55 5.51 25.22
CA GLU A 448 -7.15 5.94 25.05
C GLU A 448 -7.06 7.41 24.64
N LEU A 449 -7.81 7.82 23.61
CA LEU A 449 -7.81 9.20 23.11
C LEU A 449 -8.21 10.18 24.20
N ARG A 450 -9.24 9.87 25.00
CA ARG A 450 -9.65 10.71 26.14
C ARG A 450 -8.54 10.82 27.18
N ALA A 451 -7.87 9.73 27.50
CA ALA A 451 -6.82 9.71 28.53
C ALA A 451 -5.54 10.47 28.09
N VAL A 452 -5.15 10.35 26.82
CA VAL A 452 -3.87 10.90 26.31
C VAL A 452 -4.03 12.34 25.79
N LEU A 453 -5.13 12.62 25.11
CA LEU A 453 -5.34 13.88 24.39
C LEU A 453 -6.29 14.83 25.13
N GLY A 454 -7.31 14.30 25.82
CA GLY A 454 -8.29 15.14 26.50
C GLY A 454 -9.05 16.09 25.57
N GLY A 455 -9.27 15.70 24.30
CA GLY A 455 -10.00 16.49 23.31
C GLY A 455 -9.13 17.37 22.41
N ARG A 456 -7.84 17.54 22.70
CA ARG A 456 -6.93 18.30 21.83
C ARG A 456 -6.50 17.49 20.60
N PRO A 457 -6.03 18.12 19.51
CA PRO A 457 -5.44 17.40 18.39
C PRO A 457 -4.19 16.59 18.80
N PRO A 458 -4.01 15.37 18.28
CA PRO A 458 -2.80 14.59 18.50
C PRO A 458 -1.58 15.24 17.86
N LEU A 459 -0.47 15.32 18.59
CA LEU A 459 0.83 15.84 18.16
C LEU A 459 1.93 14.76 18.29
N TYR A 460 3.15 15.06 17.87
CA TYR A 460 4.20 14.06 17.67
C TYR A 460 4.57 13.31 18.96
N ASP A 461 4.65 14.03 20.08
CA ASP A 461 4.97 13.44 21.38
C ASP A 461 3.84 12.58 21.98
N ASP A 462 2.64 12.63 21.39
CA ASP A 462 1.50 11.82 21.81
C ASP A 462 1.49 10.46 21.16
N LEU A 463 2.02 10.34 19.95
CA LEU A 463 1.92 9.12 19.14
C LEU A 463 2.49 7.88 19.84
N PRO A 464 3.63 7.94 20.57
CA PRO A 464 4.10 6.79 21.35
C PRO A 464 3.15 6.36 22.49
N ARG A 465 2.25 7.24 22.92
CA ARG A 465 1.24 7.00 23.97
C ARG A 465 -0.10 6.54 23.40
N LEU A 466 -0.34 6.69 22.08
CA LEU A 466 -1.52 6.18 21.37
C LEU A 466 -1.29 4.72 20.93
N GLN A 467 -0.93 3.87 21.89
CA GLN A 467 -0.48 2.49 21.64
C GLN A 467 -1.58 1.63 21.02
N TYR A 468 -2.80 1.66 21.57
CA TYR A 468 -3.92 0.88 21.07
C TYR A 468 -4.38 1.35 19.69
N THR A 469 -4.43 2.67 19.46
CA THR A 469 -4.71 3.22 18.12
C THR A 469 -3.64 2.78 17.11
N GLY A 470 -2.36 2.77 17.49
CA GLY A 470 -1.29 2.23 16.66
C GLY A 470 -1.43 0.72 16.40
N GLN A 471 -1.88 -0.06 17.38
CA GLN A 471 -2.18 -1.49 17.23
C GLN A 471 -3.31 -1.74 16.23
N VAL A 472 -4.36 -0.93 16.27
CA VAL A 472 -5.46 -0.95 15.29
C VAL A 472 -4.91 -0.76 13.87
N VAL A 473 -4.06 0.25 13.66
CA VAL A 473 -3.46 0.49 12.33
C VAL A 473 -2.59 -0.69 11.87
N LYS A 474 -1.79 -1.29 12.75
CA LYS A 474 -0.97 -2.48 12.42
C LYS A 474 -1.83 -3.70 12.06
N GLU A 475 -2.95 -3.90 12.75
CA GLU A 475 -3.90 -4.98 12.50
C GLU A 475 -4.68 -4.77 11.20
N VAL A 476 -5.04 -3.51 10.88
CA VAL A 476 -5.58 -3.15 9.57
C VAL A 476 -4.60 -3.52 8.48
N LEU A 477 -3.33 -3.12 8.58
CA LEU A 477 -2.32 -3.46 7.58
C LEU A 477 -2.03 -4.97 7.51
N ARG A 478 -2.28 -5.74 8.57
CA ARG A 478 -2.16 -7.20 8.54
C ARG A 478 -3.24 -7.85 7.68
N LEU A 479 -4.50 -7.42 7.83
CA LEU A 479 -5.64 -7.98 7.08
C LEU A 479 -5.85 -7.32 5.72
N TYR A 480 -5.66 -6.02 5.64
CA TYR A 480 -5.94 -5.18 4.49
C TYR A 480 -4.67 -4.39 4.11
N PRO A 481 -3.58 -5.07 3.72
CA PRO A 481 -2.34 -4.40 3.37
C PRO A 481 -2.53 -3.56 2.11
N SER A 482 -2.17 -2.28 2.13
CA SER A 482 -2.27 -1.43 0.93
C SER A 482 -1.43 -1.94 -0.24
N ILE A 483 -0.36 -2.70 0.01
CA ILE A 483 0.45 -3.37 -1.02
C ILE A 483 0.49 -4.86 -0.67
N PRO A 484 -0.20 -5.73 -1.44
CA PRO A 484 -0.41 -7.14 -1.06
C PRO A 484 0.76 -8.07 -1.42
N LEU A 485 1.60 -7.67 -2.38
CA LEU A 485 2.81 -8.40 -2.78
C LEU A 485 3.95 -7.43 -3.10
N PHE A 486 5.18 -7.84 -2.79
CA PHE A 486 6.38 -7.14 -3.24
C PHE A 486 7.41 -8.12 -3.80
N PRO A 487 7.90 -7.92 -5.04
CA PRO A 487 8.76 -8.90 -5.66
C PRO A 487 10.26 -8.55 -5.62
N ARG A 488 11.10 -9.58 -5.76
CA ARG A 488 12.55 -9.49 -6.01
C ARG A 488 12.97 -10.40 -7.16
N GLU A 489 14.05 -10.02 -7.81
CA GLU A 489 14.74 -10.89 -8.78
C GLU A 489 15.91 -11.57 -8.08
N VAL A 490 16.13 -12.84 -8.40
CA VAL A 490 17.29 -13.61 -7.92
C VAL A 490 18.45 -13.37 -8.86
N GLU A 491 19.53 -12.76 -8.38
CA GLU A 491 20.66 -12.36 -9.22
C GLU A 491 21.67 -13.49 -9.44
N ARG A 492 21.79 -14.41 -8.48
CA ARG A 492 22.65 -15.60 -8.50
C ARG A 492 21.95 -16.77 -7.82
N ASP A 493 22.29 -17.99 -8.20
CA ASP A 493 21.80 -19.20 -7.56
C ASP A 493 21.96 -19.14 -6.03
N ASP A 494 20.92 -19.55 -5.31
CA ASP A 494 20.86 -19.52 -3.86
C ASP A 494 20.18 -20.79 -3.30
N VAL A 495 20.38 -21.04 -2.01
CA VAL A 495 19.72 -22.08 -1.24
C VAL A 495 18.96 -21.41 -0.10
N LEU A 496 17.63 -21.53 -0.13
CA LEU A 496 16.76 -20.95 0.89
C LEU A 496 16.97 -21.67 2.24
N PRO A 497 16.59 -21.05 3.39
CA PRO A 497 16.70 -21.68 4.71
C PRO A 497 16.03 -23.06 4.85
N THR A 498 15.07 -23.36 3.98
CA THR A 498 14.37 -24.65 3.90
C THR A 498 15.16 -25.73 3.14
N GLY A 499 16.33 -25.40 2.58
CA GLY A 499 17.17 -26.28 1.76
C GLY A 499 16.82 -26.30 0.28
N HIS A 500 15.74 -25.62 -0.13
CA HIS A 500 15.33 -25.55 -1.54
C HIS A 500 16.26 -24.64 -2.34
N LYS A 501 16.60 -25.07 -3.56
CA LYS A 501 17.42 -24.28 -4.49
C LYS A 501 16.55 -23.28 -5.24
N ILE A 502 17.07 -22.06 -5.41
CA ILE A 502 16.45 -21.02 -6.23
C ILE A 502 17.50 -20.45 -7.20
N PRO A 503 17.36 -20.65 -8.52
CA PRO A 503 18.37 -20.24 -9.47
C PRO A 503 18.29 -18.75 -9.80
N ALA A 504 19.38 -18.23 -10.37
CA ALA A 504 19.42 -16.90 -10.95
C ALA A 504 18.31 -16.71 -12.02
N GLY A 505 17.75 -15.51 -12.07
CA GLY A 505 16.67 -15.15 -12.99
C GLY A 505 15.25 -15.42 -12.47
N ASP A 506 15.10 -16.19 -11.39
CA ASP A 506 13.79 -16.38 -10.74
C ASP A 506 13.24 -15.07 -10.16
N VAL A 507 11.90 -14.97 -10.13
CA VAL A 507 11.20 -13.90 -9.42
C VAL A 507 10.55 -14.48 -8.17
N VAL A 508 10.90 -13.91 -7.01
CA VAL A 508 10.25 -14.22 -5.74
C VAL A 508 9.26 -13.13 -5.38
N PHE A 509 8.03 -13.53 -5.04
CA PHE A 509 6.98 -12.66 -4.55
C PHE A 509 6.75 -12.95 -3.07
N MET A 510 6.93 -11.92 -2.23
CA MET A 510 6.57 -12.00 -0.83
C MET A 510 5.19 -11.37 -0.66
N SER A 511 4.20 -12.16 -0.21
CA SER A 511 2.83 -11.69 -0.08
C SER A 511 2.55 -11.30 1.36
N THR A 512 2.51 -9.99 1.61
CA THR A 512 2.05 -9.43 2.89
C THR A 512 0.64 -9.87 3.24
N TYR A 513 -0.21 -10.04 2.22
CA TYR A 513 -1.59 -10.54 2.36
C TYR A 513 -1.63 -11.98 2.89
N ALA A 514 -0.88 -12.88 2.27
CA ALA A 514 -0.82 -14.29 2.69
C ALA A 514 -0.07 -14.46 4.02
N MET A 515 1.02 -13.71 4.24
CA MET A 515 1.75 -13.69 5.50
C MET A 515 0.88 -13.22 6.66
N GLY A 516 0.05 -12.19 6.43
CA GLY A 516 -0.92 -11.69 7.39
C GLY A 516 -1.96 -12.75 7.78
N ARG A 517 -2.22 -13.73 6.92
CA ARG A 517 -3.22 -14.81 7.13
C ARG A 517 -2.59 -16.19 7.39
N ASN A 518 -1.29 -16.26 7.67
CA ASN A 518 -0.61 -17.52 7.95
C ASN A 518 -1.00 -18.07 9.33
N ALA A 519 -1.80 -19.15 9.34
CA ALA A 519 -2.29 -19.79 10.57
C ALA A 519 -1.19 -20.38 11.47
N ALA A 520 0.03 -20.59 10.94
CA ALA A 520 1.19 -21.00 11.75
C ALA A 520 1.79 -19.84 12.57
N VAL A 521 1.44 -18.60 12.22
CA VAL A 521 1.99 -17.36 12.83
C VAL A 521 0.92 -16.58 13.57
N TRP A 522 -0.33 -16.61 13.07
CA TRP A 522 -1.46 -15.88 13.61
C TRP A 522 -2.57 -16.87 13.98
N GLU A 523 -2.87 -16.98 15.27
CA GLU A 523 -4.06 -17.67 15.78
C GLU A 523 -5.32 -16.99 15.24
N ASP A 524 -6.33 -17.72 14.77
CA ASP A 524 -7.53 -17.16 14.15
C ASP A 524 -7.22 -16.02 13.14
N PRO A 525 -6.47 -16.33 12.06
CA PRO A 525 -5.82 -15.34 11.21
C PRO A 525 -6.80 -14.39 10.49
N GLU A 526 -8.07 -14.75 10.34
CA GLU A 526 -9.07 -13.92 9.66
C GLU A 526 -9.77 -12.95 10.62
N THR A 527 -9.58 -13.10 11.93
CA THR A 527 -10.21 -12.26 12.94
C THR A 527 -9.40 -10.99 13.18
N PHE A 528 -10.08 -9.83 13.09
CA PHE A 528 -9.53 -8.53 13.43
C PHE A 528 -9.36 -8.41 14.96
N ASN A 529 -8.12 -8.41 15.42
CA ASN A 529 -7.76 -8.30 16.84
C ASN A 529 -6.50 -7.42 17.03
N PRO A 530 -6.65 -6.14 17.42
CA PRO A 530 -5.53 -5.25 17.68
C PRO A 530 -4.57 -5.74 18.78
N ASP A 531 -5.04 -6.51 19.76
CA ASP A 531 -4.22 -6.97 20.90
C ASP A 531 -3.05 -7.89 20.45
N ARG A 532 -3.06 -8.39 19.20
CA ARG A 532 -1.95 -9.10 18.53
C ARG A 532 -0.67 -8.27 18.40
N PHE A 533 -0.82 -6.96 18.46
CA PHE A 533 0.24 -5.97 18.38
C PHE A 533 0.55 -5.32 19.73
N SER A 534 0.10 -5.93 20.84
CA SER A 534 0.62 -5.59 22.16
C SER A 534 2.16 -5.71 22.20
N PRO A 535 2.87 -4.89 22.99
CA PRO A 535 4.33 -4.95 23.09
C PRO A 535 4.86 -6.36 23.37
N GLU A 536 4.17 -7.11 24.22
CA GLU A 536 4.51 -8.48 24.60
C GLU A 536 4.32 -9.45 23.41
N ALA A 537 3.19 -9.36 22.72
CA ALA A 537 2.90 -10.22 21.57
C ALA A 537 3.83 -9.94 20.38
N GLU A 538 4.20 -8.68 20.14
CA GLU A 538 5.20 -8.32 19.12
C GLU A 538 6.59 -8.84 19.47
N ALA A 539 7.01 -8.69 20.73
CA ALA A 539 8.32 -9.17 21.18
C ALA A 539 8.47 -10.69 21.05
N ALA A 540 7.38 -11.45 21.24
CA ALA A 540 7.36 -12.90 21.10
C ALA A 540 7.31 -13.38 19.63
N ARG A 541 6.93 -12.51 18.68
CA ARG A 541 6.74 -12.88 17.27
C ARG A 541 8.03 -12.77 16.47
N HIS A 542 8.15 -13.57 15.43
CA HIS A 542 9.23 -13.41 14.46
C HIS A 542 9.16 -12.01 13.81
N LYS A 543 10.28 -11.27 13.80
CA LYS A 543 10.31 -9.87 13.32
C LYS A 543 9.86 -9.69 11.87
N PHE A 544 10.06 -10.72 11.04
CA PHE A 544 9.64 -10.72 9.63
C PHE A 544 8.25 -11.33 9.39
N ALA A 545 7.48 -11.60 10.45
CA ALA A 545 6.07 -12.01 10.31
C ALA A 545 5.17 -10.86 9.83
N TRP A 546 5.60 -9.61 10.05
CA TRP A 546 4.88 -8.41 9.66
C TRP A 546 5.83 -7.47 8.93
N VAL A 547 5.74 -7.43 7.59
CA VAL A 547 6.65 -6.68 6.70
C VAL A 547 5.86 -5.81 5.72
N GLN A 548 4.87 -5.10 6.24
CA GLN A 548 3.91 -4.31 5.43
C GLN A 548 4.55 -3.18 4.64
N PHE A 549 5.71 -2.72 5.12
CA PHE A 549 6.54 -1.70 4.48
C PHE A 549 7.73 -2.30 3.71
N GLY A 550 7.73 -3.61 3.47
CA GLY A 550 8.89 -4.36 3.01
C GLY A 550 10.01 -4.40 4.06
N ALA A 551 11.20 -4.83 3.64
CA ALA A 551 12.38 -4.87 4.50
C ALA A 551 13.68 -4.69 3.69
N GLY A 552 14.77 -4.38 4.41
CA GLY A 552 16.11 -4.25 3.82
C GLY A 552 16.30 -2.99 2.98
N PRO A 553 17.23 -3.00 2.01
CA PRO A 553 17.63 -1.82 1.23
C PRO A 553 16.50 -1.12 0.47
N ARG A 554 15.42 -1.85 0.16
CA ARG A 554 14.25 -1.34 -0.60
C ARG A 554 12.99 -1.23 0.29
N MET A 555 13.16 -1.16 1.60
CA MET A 555 12.07 -0.85 2.55
C MET A 555 11.41 0.50 2.21
N CYS A 556 10.12 0.65 2.47
CA CYS A 556 9.39 1.90 2.25
C CYS A 556 10.09 3.06 2.94
N LEU A 557 10.33 4.14 2.20
CA LEU A 557 11.01 5.32 2.73
C LEU A 557 10.11 6.10 3.70
N GLY A 558 8.80 6.11 3.42
CA GLY A 558 7.78 6.79 4.21
C GLY A 558 7.18 5.95 5.33
N ALA A 559 7.76 4.79 5.71
CA ALA A 559 7.14 3.87 6.67
C ALA A 559 6.77 4.54 8.02
N ASN A 560 7.70 5.32 8.58
CA ASN A 560 7.45 6.05 9.83
C ASN A 560 6.40 7.15 9.65
N PHE A 561 6.49 7.90 8.55
CA PHE A 561 5.51 8.93 8.23
C PHE A 561 4.11 8.35 8.03
N ALA A 562 3.97 7.21 7.35
CA ALA A 562 2.69 6.56 7.12
C ALA A 562 2.05 6.09 8.43
N MET A 563 2.81 5.36 9.28
CA MET A 563 2.29 4.92 10.58
C MET A 563 1.89 6.10 11.48
N MET A 564 2.72 7.14 11.51
CA MET A 564 2.46 8.39 12.22
C MET A 564 1.19 9.07 11.71
N SER A 565 1.11 9.32 10.40
CA SER A 565 0.02 10.04 9.74
C SER A 565 -1.31 9.31 9.88
N VAL A 566 -1.36 8.01 9.56
CA VAL A 566 -2.60 7.21 9.66
C VAL A 566 -3.10 7.15 11.11
N THR A 567 -2.22 6.88 12.07
CA THR A 567 -2.60 6.86 13.50
C THR A 567 -3.18 8.20 13.94
N GLN A 568 -2.56 9.29 13.51
CA GLN A 568 -2.98 10.64 13.87
C GLN A 568 -4.31 11.04 13.22
N VAL A 569 -4.52 10.70 11.95
CA VAL A 569 -5.78 10.94 11.24
C VAL A 569 -6.91 10.12 11.89
N VAL A 570 -6.70 8.83 12.12
CA VAL A 570 -7.68 7.96 12.79
C VAL A 570 -8.02 8.51 14.17
N ALA A 571 -7.02 8.87 14.98
CA ALA A 571 -7.22 9.47 16.30
C ALA A 571 -8.06 10.76 16.22
N THR A 572 -7.76 11.65 15.27
CA THR A 572 -8.46 12.93 15.09
C THR A 572 -9.92 12.72 14.69
N LEU A 573 -10.17 11.84 13.74
CA LEU A 573 -11.52 11.57 13.23
C LEU A 573 -12.38 10.84 14.27
N VAL A 574 -11.87 9.78 14.90
CA VAL A 574 -12.60 8.98 15.91
C VAL A 574 -12.85 9.77 17.19
N GLN A 575 -11.97 10.73 17.54
CA GLN A 575 -12.23 11.65 18.64
C GLN A 575 -13.45 12.55 18.37
N ALA A 576 -13.68 12.94 17.11
CA ALA A 576 -14.74 13.88 16.74
C ALA A 576 -16.06 13.20 16.36
N PHE A 577 -16.01 11.97 15.84
CA PHE A 577 -17.17 11.26 15.30
C PHE A 577 -17.19 9.78 15.72
N HIS A 578 -18.41 9.24 15.83
CA HIS A 578 -18.70 7.83 15.80
C HIS A 578 -19.02 7.44 14.35
N PHE A 579 -18.23 6.53 13.78
CA PHE A 579 -18.42 6.10 12.39
C PHE A 579 -19.21 4.80 12.32
N ARG A 580 -20.18 4.72 11.42
CA ARG A 580 -20.97 3.52 11.12
C ARG A 580 -20.90 3.23 9.64
N ALA A 581 -20.40 2.06 9.24
CA ALA A 581 -20.50 1.68 7.83
C ALA A 581 -21.97 1.47 7.45
N VAL A 582 -22.37 1.95 6.26
CA VAL A 582 -23.72 1.70 5.70
C VAL A 582 -23.74 0.30 5.08
N ARG A 583 -23.37 -0.70 5.88
CA ARG A 583 -23.26 -2.12 5.55
C ARG A 583 -23.63 -2.97 6.76
N PRO A 584 -24.20 -4.17 6.57
CA PRO A 584 -24.51 -5.07 7.68
C PRO A 584 -23.27 -5.36 8.53
N ARG A 585 -23.48 -5.46 9.85
CA ARG A 585 -22.38 -5.73 10.77
C ARG A 585 -21.74 -7.09 10.48
N GLY A 586 -20.42 -7.14 10.39
CA GLY A 586 -19.66 -8.37 10.16
C GLY A 586 -19.48 -8.73 8.68
N GLU A 587 -19.95 -7.89 7.75
CA GLU A 587 -19.51 -7.98 6.35
C GLU A 587 -18.01 -7.65 6.27
N GLN A 588 -17.30 -8.30 5.35
CA GLN A 588 -15.90 -7.96 5.08
C GLN A 588 -15.81 -6.64 4.31
N LEU A 589 -14.71 -5.91 4.52
CA LEU A 589 -14.39 -4.71 3.76
C LEU A 589 -14.39 -5.03 2.26
N PRO A 590 -15.20 -4.36 1.42
CA PRO A 590 -15.21 -4.56 -0.01
C PRO A 590 -14.03 -3.82 -0.64
N PHE A 591 -12.91 -4.50 -0.86
CA PHE A 591 -11.73 -3.95 -1.52
C PHE A 591 -11.42 -4.73 -2.80
N SER A 592 -10.59 -4.14 -3.64
CA SER A 592 -9.85 -4.84 -4.70
C SER A 592 -8.41 -4.35 -4.73
N TYR A 593 -7.61 -5.06 -5.52
CA TYR A 593 -6.23 -4.68 -5.78
C TYR A 593 -6.02 -4.44 -7.25
N ASP A 594 -5.56 -3.24 -7.55
CA ASP A 594 -4.88 -2.95 -8.82
C ASP A 594 -3.37 -3.13 -8.54
N ILE A 595 -2.65 -2.03 -8.37
CA ILE A 595 -1.28 -2.00 -7.82
C ILE A 595 -1.33 -2.01 -6.28
N THR A 596 -2.27 -1.25 -5.74
CA THR A 596 -2.52 -0.98 -4.33
C THR A 596 -3.97 -1.34 -4.01
N MET A 597 -4.31 -1.36 -2.71
CA MET A 597 -5.69 -1.54 -2.27
C MET A 597 -6.56 -0.34 -2.66
N ASN A 598 -7.68 -0.61 -3.33
CA ASN A 598 -8.68 0.39 -3.70
C ASN A 598 -10.10 -0.08 -3.35
N PHE A 599 -11.07 0.83 -3.48
CA PHE A 599 -12.49 0.59 -3.18
C PHE A 599 -13.36 1.01 -4.37
N PRO A 600 -13.59 0.15 -5.38
CA PRO A 600 -14.29 0.55 -6.62
C PRO A 600 -15.71 1.07 -6.39
N GLY A 601 -16.37 0.58 -5.34
CA GLY A 601 -17.71 1.05 -4.94
C GLY A 601 -17.71 2.10 -3.83
N GLY A 602 -16.54 2.64 -3.48
CA GLY A 602 -16.36 3.50 -2.31
C GLY A 602 -16.59 2.76 -0.98
N ILE A 603 -16.42 3.49 0.12
CA ILE A 603 -16.74 3.03 1.47
C ILE A 603 -17.68 4.04 2.11
N ILE A 604 -18.98 3.83 1.91
CA ILE A 604 -20.03 4.70 2.43
C ILE A 604 -20.16 4.49 3.94
N MET A 605 -19.95 5.56 4.70
CA MET A 605 -20.09 5.56 6.15
C MET A 605 -20.89 6.77 6.61
N GLU A 606 -21.61 6.58 7.71
CA GLU A 606 -22.26 7.61 8.50
C GLU A 606 -21.28 8.09 9.59
N ALA A 607 -20.99 9.38 9.62
CA ALA A 607 -20.24 10.06 10.66
C ALA A 607 -21.22 10.78 11.61
N VAL A 608 -21.36 10.25 12.82
CA VAL A 608 -22.23 10.80 13.88
C VAL A 608 -21.36 11.65 14.83
N PRO A 609 -21.62 12.95 15.01
CA PRO A 609 -20.86 13.77 15.94
C PRO A 609 -20.86 13.19 17.37
N ARG A 610 -19.72 13.32 18.07
CA ARG A 610 -19.56 12.90 19.47
C ARG A 610 -19.80 14.01 20.48
#